data_AF-A0AA88SEH7-F1
#
_entry.id   AF-A0AA88SEH7-F1
#
_cell.length_a   1.000
_cell.length_b   1.000
_cell.length_c   1.000
_cell.angle_alpha   90.00
_cell.angle_beta   90.00
_cell.angle_gamma   90.00
#
_symmetry.space_group_name_H-M   'P 1'
#
loop_
_entity.id
_entity.type
_entity.pdbx_description
1 polymer ?
#
loop_
_entity_poly.entity_id
_entity_poly.type
_entity_poly.pdbx_seq_one_letter_code
_entity_poly.pdbx_strand_id
1 'polypeptide(L)'
;MVPFILSLILLLPAPCIQTPSASRELQVGGHRTPRDTKQDAIKVVISEGCANQADSADDSQGGKEIDLAPGSPLVLTHKIKLVPSTAGSGTGFCGCEANFAALRERLERLEREVSTLREKCGGAEGGCCTSKESKGAGCVIKSGDECPNECSDQGRCKDGKCICFPGFSGADCSESSCPGNCNNNGSGFARPDCATQTCPKDCSKKGQCMKGRCVCQDGFTGQDCSLCKEGMTGPNCDTVMSGVSQLSPQNISETSVTLVWTPPSVQYDRYHLTFTSQKEHQQPVSVQVDGSLTALTQTGLAAGQEYTVTVTGETDGKKGAESSTEFTTLIPGPTNLKVVKTTSTSAVVQWEKSQGEIDRYHLSVIPSGGARKTQEMTIPMGQDSAHIQQLEAGHSYDIVLVAEKGTSRSKPVTTQAVPGE
;
A
#
# COMPACT_ATOMS: atom_id res chain seq x y z
N MET A 1 -51.05 -12.20 -64.07
CA MET A 1 -51.81 -11.28 -63.19
C MET A 1 -50.87 -10.79 -62.12
N VAL A 2 -50.63 -9.48 -62.08
CA VAL A 2 -49.73 -8.64 -61.23
C VAL A 2 -50.67 -7.53 -60.70
N PRO A 3 -50.57 -6.94 -59.47
CA PRO A 3 -49.48 -6.03 -59.08
C PRO A 3 -49.02 -6.03 -57.58
N PHE A 4 -47.70 -5.88 -57.33
CA PHE A 4 -46.89 -4.72 -56.86
C PHE A 4 -47.07 -4.35 -55.35
N ILE A 5 -46.04 -4.02 -54.55
CA ILE A 5 -44.96 -3.02 -54.76
C ILE A 5 -43.59 -3.42 -54.12
N LEU A 6 -42.53 -2.96 -54.79
CA LEU A 6 -41.07 -3.09 -54.60
C LEU A 6 -40.45 -2.09 -53.58
N SER A 7 -39.27 -2.40 -53.03
CA SER A 7 -38.16 -1.42 -52.86
C SER A 7 -36.78 -2.07 -52.75
N LEU A 8 -35.77 -1.35 -53.22
CA LEU A 8 -34.54 -1.78 -53.90
C LEU A 8 -33.25 -1.57 -53.05
N ILE A 9 -32.23 -2.36 -53.35
CA ILE A 9 -30.85 -2.43 -52.82
C ILE A 9 -29.92 -1.35 -53.41
N LEU A 10 -28.90 -0.87 -52.68
CA LEU A 10 -27.55 -0.61 -53.24
C LEU A 10 -26.44 -0.51 -52.16
N LEU A 11 -25.25 -1.03 -52.52
CA LEU A 11 -24.02 -1.29 -51.73
C LEU A 11 -22.83 -0.51 -52.33
N LEU A 12 -21.72 -0.42 -51.55
CA LEU A 12 -20.27 -0.14 -51.86
C LEU A 12 -19.69 1.16 -51.22
N PRO A 13 -18.34 1.37 -51.13
CA PRO A 13 -17.28 0.64 -50.40
C PRO A 13 -16.29 1.57 -49.60
N ALA A 14 -15.28 1.02 -48.91
CA ALA A 14 -14.18 1.72 -48.16
C ALA A 14 -13.03 2.25 -49.06
N PRO A 15 -12.08 3.13 -48.60
CA PRO A 15 -10.81 2.66 -48.00
C PRO A 15 -10.00 3.61 -47.04
N CYS A 16 -8.89 3.04 -46.53
CA CYS A 16 -7.71 3.39 -45.69
C CYS A 16 -6.83 4.69 -45.81
N ILE A 17 -6.09 4.98 -44.70
CA ILE A 17 -4.65 5.42 -44.51
C ILE A 17 -4.20 6.92 -44.26
N GLN A 18 -3.50 7.10 -43.12
CA GLN A 18 -2.31 7.92 -42.63
C GLN A 18 -1.95 9.41 -43.01
N THR A 19 -1.66 10.20 -41.94
CA THR A 19 -0.62 11.29 -41.70
C THR A 19 -0.60 12.55 -42.62
N PRO A 20 0.05 13.73 -42.33
CA PRO A 20 1.25 14.04 -41.48
C PRO A 20 1.29 15.41 -40.71
N SER A 21 2.45 15.67 -40.07
CA SER A 21 2.93 16.96 -39.51
C SER A 21 3.23 18.05 -40.56
N ALA A 22 3.09 19.34 -40.22
CA ALA A 22 4.07 20.42 -40.50
C ALA A 22 3.59 21.82 -40.03
N SER A 23 4.57 22.63 -39.62
CA SER A 23 4.52 23.99 -39.06
C SER A 23 4.13 25.11 -40.04
N ARG A 24 3.53 26.22 -39.57
CA ARG A 24 4.01 27.64 -39.71
C ARG A 24 3.01 28.70 -39.21
N GLU A 25 3.58 29.64 -38.45
CA GLU A 25 3.38 31.12 -38.39
C GLU A 25 2.04 31.80 -38.00
N LEU A 26 2.15 32.55 -36.89
CA LEU A 26 1.71 33.93 -36.62
C LEU A 26 0.63 34.57 -37.52
N GLN A 27 -0.51 34.95 -36.94
CA GLN A 27 -0.82 36.37 -36.69
C GLN A 27 -2.00 36.63 -35.75
N VAL A 28 -1.90 37.81 -35.14
CA VAL A 28 -2.71 38.50 -34.13
C VAL A 28 -4.18 38.68 -34.52
N GLY A 29 -5.10 38.57 -33.53
CA GLY A 29 -6.40 39.22 -33.64
C GLY A 29 -7.49 38.68 -32.71
N GLY A 30 -7.78 39.44 -31.65
CA GLY A 30 -9.18 39.70 -31.25
C GLY A 30 -9.85 38.77 -30.23
N HIS A 31 -10.09 39.34 -29.05
CA HIS A 31 -11.29 39.15 -28.22
C HIS A 31 -11.52 37.77 -27.57
N ARG A 32 -11.09 37.62 -26.31
CA ARG A 32 -11.64 36.62 -25.38
C ARG A 32 -12.74 37.25 -24.53
N THR A 33 -13.93 36.66 -24.58
CA THR A 33 -15.01 36.80 -23.59
C THR A 33 -14.65 36.02 -22.30
N PRO A 34 -15.26 36.36 -21.14
CA PRO A 34 -14.73 36.00 -19.83
C PRO A 34 -15.02 34.54 -19.47
N ARG A 35 -14.01 33.85 -18.95
CA ARG A 35 -14.13 32.51 -18.37
C ARG A 35 -14.37 32.68 -16.87
N ASP A 36 -15.53 32.22 -16.43
CA ASP A 36 -15.95 32.12 -15.03
C ASP A 36 -14.85 31.44 -14.21
N THR A 37 -14.23 32.18 -13.29
CA THR A 37 -13.21 31.66 -12.37
C THR A 37 -13.77 31.79 -10.97
N LYS A 38 -14.36 30.69 -10.49
CA LYS A 38 -14.64 30.51 -9.07
C LYS A 38 -13.29 30.46 -8.34
N GLN A 39 -12.99 31.52 -7.58
CA GLN A 39 -11.76 31.66 -6.83
C GLN A 39 -11.78 30.71 -5.63
N ASP A 40 -10.77 29.84 -5.52
CA ASP A 40 -10.56 29.00 -4.34
C ASP A 40 -10.08 29.86 -3.16
N ALA A 41 -10.66 29.63 -1.98
CA ALA A 41 -10.29 30.31 -0.75
C ALA A 41 -8.90 29.87 -0.28
N ILE A 42 -8.07 30.83 0.15
CA ILE A 42 -6.71 30.56 0.64
C ILE A 42 -6.80 30.18 2.12
N LYS A 43 -6.45 28.94 2.44
CA LYS A 43 -6.44 28.41 3.81
C LYS A 43 -5.11 28.73 4.48
N VAL A 44 -5.13 29.51 5.56
CA VAL A 44 -3.93 29.84 6.34
C VAL A 44 -3.99 29.12 7.69
N VAL A 45 -3.03 28.25 7.93
CA VAL A 45 -2.86 27.52 9.19
C VAL A 45 -1.73 28.18 9.98
N ILE A 46 -2.04 28.67 11.19
CA ILE A 46 -1.04 29.25 12.10
C ILE A 46 -0.78 28.22 13.20
N SER A 47 0.38 27.57 13.14
CA SER A 47 0.83 26.59 14.13
C SER A 47 1.76 27.26 15.13
N GLU A 48 1.48 27.13 16.44
CA GLU A 48 2.43 27.54 17.49
C GLU A 48 3.46 26.42 17.71
N GLY A 49 4.59 26.47 16.98
CA GLY A 49 5.74 25.59 17.21
C GLY A 49 6.60 25.34 15.97
N CYS A 50 7.92 25.34 16.13
CA CYS A 50 8.86 24.96 15.06
C CYS A 50 8.83 23.44 14.87
N ALA A 51 8.50 22.99 13.65
CA ALA A 51 8.58 21.58 13.28
C ALA A 51 10.04 21.13 13.21
N ASN A 52 10.48 20.31 14.16
CA ASN A 52 11.72 19.54 14.05
C ASN A 52 11.40 18.18 13.42
N GLN A 53 12.15 17.86 12.37
CA GLN A 53 11.95 16.66 11.58
C GLN A 53 12.62 15.45 12.26
N ALA A 54 11.92 14.81 13.19
CA ALA A 54 12.05 13.40 13.58
C ALA A 54 11.13 13.09 14.77
N ASP A 55 9.88 12.69 14.48
CA ASP A 55 9.14 11.58 15.11
C ASP A 55 7.64 11.69 14.79
N SER A 56 7.00 10.54 14.70
CA SER A 56 5.70 10.30 14.10
C SER A 56 4.50 10.81 14.92
N ALA A 57 3.54 11.40 14.20
CA ALA A 57 2.10 11.52 14.44
C ALA A 57 1.55 11.39 15.89
N ASP A 58 1.14 12.53 16.45
CA ASP A 58 -0.06 12.60 17.31
C ASP A 58 -0.86 13.87 16.97
N ASP A 59 -2.13 13.67 16.68
CA ASP A 59 -3.12 14.68 16.33
C ASP A 59 -3.64 15.31 17.63
N SER A 60 -3.07 16.46 18.05
CA SER A 60 -3.67 17.41 19.03
C SER A 60 -2.72 18.56 19.39
N GLN A 61 -2.31 19.41 18.44
CA GLN A 61 -1.73 20.72 18.80
C GLN A 61 -2.43 21.84 18.04
N GLY A 62 -3.24 22.59 18.79
CA GLY A 62 -4.23 23.56 18.30
C GLY A 62 -3.63 24.74 17.54
N GLY A 63 -3.50 24.60 16.22
CA GLY A 63 -3.42 25.73 15.30
C GLY A 63 -4.81 26.30 15.01
N LYS A 64 -4.95 27.62 15.00
CA LYS A 64 -6.22 28.29 14.66
C LYS A 64 -6.31 28.46 13.15
N GLU A 65 -7.26 27.81 12.52
CA GLU A 65 -7.51 27.89 11.08
C GLU A 65 -8.37 29.12 10.75
N ILE A 66 -7.94 29.91 9.76
CA ILE A 66 -8.66 31.12 9.32
C ILE A 66 -8.85 31.06 7.81
N ASP A 67 -10.10 31.03 7.38
CA ASP A 67 -10.48 31.14 5.97
C ASP A 67 -10.55 32.61 5.56
N LEU A 68 -9.79 32.99 4.53
CA LEU A 68 -9.74 34.36 4.02
C LEU A 68 -10.25 34.43 2.60
N ALA A 69 -11.15 35.39 2.35
CA ALA A 69 -11.60 35.72 1.01
C ALA A 69 -10.51 36.48 0.23
N PRO A 70 -10.39 36.30 -1.09
CA PRO A 70 -9.41 37.01 -1.92
C PRO A 70 -9.59 38.53 -1.80
N GLY A 71 -8.53 39.25 -1.40
CA GLY A 71 -8.53 40.71 -1.24
C GLY A 71 -8.72 41.23 0.20
N SER A 72 -8.82 40.33 1.19
CA SER A 72 -8.88 40.71 2.61
C SER A 72 -7.50 41.17 3.13
N PRO A 73 -7.35 42.35 3.76
CA PRO A 73 -6.11 42.70 4.45
C PRO A 73 -5.95 41.86 5.72
N LEU A 74 -4.89 41.06 5.80
CA LEU A 74 -4.53 40.31 7.00
C LEU A 74 -3.88 41.26 8.01
N VAL A 75 -4.63 41.72 9.02
CA VAL A 75 -4.10 42.57 10.09
C VAL A 75 -3.84 41.73 11.34
N LEU A 76 -2.60 41.31 11.52
CA LEU A 76 -2.13 40.64 12.75
C LEU A 76 -1.98 41.69 13.85
N THR A 77 -2.97 41.81 14.74
CA THR A 77 -3.01 42.85 15.79
C THR A 77 -2.19 42.53 17.05
N HIS A 78 -1.34 41.50 17.04
CA HIS A 78 -0.58 41.07 18.22
C HIS A 78 0.93 41.07 17.94
N LYS A 79 1.71 41.62 18.88
CA LYS A 79 3.19 41.59 18.88
C LYS A 79 3.66 40.13 18.93
N ILE A 80 4.14 39.59 17.82
CA ILE A 80 4.77 38.27 17.76
C ILE A 80 6.12 38.37 18.50
N LYS A 81 6.18 37.77 19.69
CA LYS A 81 7.40 37.70 20.51
C LYS A 81 8.08 36.36 20.21
N LEU A 82 9.08 36.38 19.32
CA LEU A 82 9.93 35.22 19.07
C LEU A 82 10.90 35.09 20.25
N VAL A 83 10.69 34.10 21.12
CA VAL A 83 11.61 33.77 22.22
C VAL A 83 12.63 32.76 21.68
N PRO A 84 13.94 33.05 21.69
CA PRO A 84 14.93 32.04 21.31
C PRO A 84 14.95 30.95 22.37
N SER A 85 14.77 29.70 21.96
CA SER A 85 14.92 28.53 22.83
C SER A 85 16.37 28.44 23.31
N THR A 86 16.62 28.86 24.55
CA THR A 86 17.83 28.48 25.26
C THR A 86 17.70 27.02 25.68
N ALA A 87 18.35 26.12 24.95
CA ALA A 87 18.81 24.83 25.47
C ALA A 87 20.33 24.93 25.58
N GLY A 88 20.95 24.69 26.74
CA GLY A 88 20.89 23.39 27.40
C GLY A 88 21.88 22.45 26.70
N SER A 89 23.16 22.61 27.05
CA SER A 89 24.29 21.69 26.88
C SER A 89 24.23 20.66 25.72
N GLY A 90 24.99 20.92 24.66
CA GLY A 90 25.35 19.91 23.65
C GLY A 90 25.92 20.57 22.41
N THR A 91 27.20 20.36 22.14
CA THR A 91 27.97 20.98 21.05
C THR A 91 27.33 20.82 19.68
N GLY A 92 26.84 21.93 19.12
CA GLY A 92 26.29 22.01 17.76
C GLY A 92 25.81 23.42 17.45
N PHE A 93 26.75 24.34 17.19
CA PHE A 93 26.45 25.72 16.79
C PHE A 93 25.74 25.71 15.41
N CYS A 94 24.42 25.89 15.39
CA CYS A 94 23.72 26.25 14.17
C CYS A 94 23.86 27.76 13.98
N GLY A 95 24.76 28.17 13.08
CA GLY A 95 25.08 29.57 12.78
C GLY A 95 23.98 30.30 12.02
N CYS A 96 22.82 30.48 12.64
CA CYS A 96 21.72 31.28 12.09
C CYS A 96 21.82 32.78 12.43
N GLU A 97 22.77 33.19 13.27
CA GLU A 97 22.88 34.57 13.76
C GLU A 97 23.51 35.53 12.73
N ALA A 98 24.48 35.05 11.93
CA ALA A 98 25.15 35.88 10.92
C ALA A 98 24.25 36.20 9.70
N ASN A 99 23.35 35.29 9.32
CA ASN A 99 22.47 35.48 8.17
C ASN A 99 21.29 36.42 8.46
N PHE A 100 20.83 36.51 9.70
CA PHE A 100 19.79 37.46 10.10
C PHE A 100 20.31 38.91 10.22
N ALA A 101 21.58 39.08 10.62
CA ALA A 101 22.22 40.39 10.67
C ALA A 101 22.38 41.01 9.26
N ALA A 102 22.86 40.22 8.29
CA ALA A 102 23.01 40.66 6.91
C ALA A 102 21.66 40.98 6.24
N LEU A 103 20.60 40.24 6.58
CA LEU A 103 19.25 40.49 6.08
C LEU A 103 18.63 41.76 6.69
N ARG A 104 18.84 42.00 7.99
CA ARG A 104 18.38 43.23 8.67
C ARG A 104 19.05 44.48 8.11
N GLU A 105 20.37 44.44 7.89
CA GLU A 105 21.09 45.58 7.31
C GLU A 105 20.59 45.91 5.90
N ARG A 106 20.27 44.87 5.10
CA ARG A 106 19.67 45.03 3.76
C ARG A 106 18.26 45.65 3.82
N LEU A 107 17.41 45.22 4.76
CA LEU A 107 16.08 45.79 4.93
C LEU A 107 16.12 47.26 5.39
N GLU A 108 16.98 47.59 6.37
CA GLU A 108 17.13 48.97 6.86
C GLU A 108 17.73 49.92 5.82
N ARG A 109 18.48 49.38 4.84
CA ARG A 109 18.97 50.17 3.69
C ARG A 109 17.89 50.39 2.64
N LEU A 110 17.12 49.35 2.30
CA LEU A 110 15.97 49.46 1.39
C LEU A 110 14.92 50.43 1.94
N GLU A 111 14.65 50.40 3.25
CA GLU A 111 13.71 51.33 3.88
C GLU A 111 14.22 52.79 3.83
N ARG A 112 15.54 53.01 3.96
CA ARG A 112 16.16 54.34 3.78
C ARG A 112 16.10 54.80 2.32
N GLU A 113 16.40 53.93 1.36
CA GLU A 113 16.32 54.25 -0.07
C GLU A 113 14.88 54.59 -0.50
N VAL A 114 13.90 53.78 -0.09
CA VAL A 114 12.47 54.02 -0.35
C VAL A 114 11.99 55.31 0.34
N SER A 115 12.49 55.63 1.53
CA SER A 115 12.18 56.89 2.21
C SER A 115 12.76 58.10 1.48
N THR A 116 14.02 58.02 1.00
CA THR A 116 14.62 59.10 0.18
C THR A 116 13.95 59.26 -1.19
N LEU A 117 13.48 58.16 -1.80
CA LEU A 117 12.67 58.18 -3.03
C LEU A 117 11.29 58.81 -2.78
N ARG A 118 10.67 58.50 -1.65
CA ARG A 118 9.38 59.09 -1.25
C ARG A 118 9.50 60.59 -1.00
N GLU A 119 10.61 61.05 -0.44
CA GLU A 119 10.89 62.48 -0.22
C GLU A 119 11.14 63.22 -1.56
N LYS A 120 11.90 62.61 -2.48
CA LYS A 120 12.11 63.13 -3.84
C LYS A 120 10.83 63.19 -4.69
N CYS A 121 9.88 62.29 -4.43
CA CYS A 121 8.59 62.27 -5.15
C CYS A 121 7.47 63.05 -4.45
N GLY A 122 7.70 63.58 -3.24
CA GLY A 122 6.67 64.14 -2.37
C GLY A 122 6.90 65.59 -1.90
N GLY A 123 7.81 66.33 -2.52
CA GLY A 123 8.04 67.76 -2.22
C GLY A 123 6.94 68.67 -2.78
N ALA A 124 6.53 69.67 -1.99
CA ALA A 124 5.49 70.65 -2.34
C ALA A 124 5.87 71.63 -3.48
N GLU A 125 7.01 71.42 -4.13
CA GLU A 125 7.36 72.04 -5.41
C GLU A 125 7.78 70.94 -6.40
N GLY A 126 6.81 70.41 -7.17
CA GLY A 126 7.06 69.69 -8.43
C GLY A 126 7.96 68.44 -8.36
N GLY A 127 7.58 67.43 -7.57
CA GLY A 127 8.19 66.10 -7.62
C GLY A 127 7.93 65.37 -8.95
N CYS A 128 8.91 64.61 -9.43
CA CYS A 128 9.02 63.95 -10.75
C CYS A 128 7.89 62.93 -11.12
N CYS A 129 6.81 62.83 -10.33
CA CYS A 129 5.77 61.82 -10.51
C CYS A 129 4.35 62.37 -10.74
N THR A 130 4.16 63.66 -11.01
CA THR A 130 2.83 64.19 -11.38
C THR A 130 2.66 64.35 -12.89
N SER A 131 1.97 63.37 -13.47
CA SER A 131 1.18 63.33 -14.72
C SER A 131 1.40 64.35 -15.86
N LYS A 132 1.49 63.77 -17.07
CA LYS A 132 1.31 64.33 -18.43
C LYS A 132 2.49 65.04 -19.08
N GLU A 133 3.53 64.28 -19.39
CA GLU A 133 4.28 64.32 -20.67
C GLU A 133 5.47 63.35 -20.60
N SER A 134 5.21 62.07 -20.82
CA SER A 134 6.28 61.07 -20.98
C SER A 134 6.70 61.02 -22.45
N LYS A 135 7.50 62.00 -22.87
CA LYS A 135 8.43 61.81 -24.00
C LYS A 135 9.84 61.90 -23.45
N GLY A 136 10.58 60.81 -23.63
CA GLY A 136 11.91 60.65 -23.09
C GLY A 136 12.84 61.80 -23.45
N ALA A 137 13.42 62.41 -22.43
CA ALA A 137 14.79 62.88 -22.40
C ALA A 137 15.12 63.37 -21.00
N GLY A 138 16.16 62.81 -20.39
CA GLY A 138 17.05 63.58 -19.53
C GLY A 138 16.70 63.73 -18.06
N CYS A 139 16.63 62.61 -17.32
CA CYS A 139 17.20 62.62 -15.98
C CYS A 139 18.65 62.13 -16.08
N VAL A 140 19.52 62.95 -16.67
CA VAL A 140 20.98 62.74 -16.58
C VAL A 140 21.41 63.22 -15.21
N ILE A 141 21.44 62.31 -14.22
CA ILE A 141 22.34 62.48 -13.09
C ILE A 141 23.74 62.37 -13.70
N LYS A 142 24.50 63.47 -13.61
CA LYS A 142 25.82 63.60 -14.22
C LYS A 142 26.70 62.40 -13.89
N SER A 143 27.08 61.68 -14.94
CA SER A 143 28.05 60.60 -14.95
C SER A 143 29.40 61.12 -14.47
N GLY A 144 29.77 60.66 -13.29
CA GLY A 144 31.08 60.91 -12.69
C GLY A 144 31.79 59.66 -12.21
N ASP A 145 31.16 58.48 -12.26
CA ASP A 145 31.73 57.17 -11.88
C ASP A 145 30.84 56.05 -12.43
N GLU A 146 30.84 55.82 -13.74
CA GLU A 146 30.03 54.77 -14.34
C GLU A 146 30.78 53.44 -14.24
N CYS A 147 30.38 52.61 -13.27
CA CYS A 147 30.97 51.28 -13.13
C CYS A 147 30.43 50.32 -14.21
N PRO A 148 31.30 49.46 -14.76
CA PRO A 148 30.91 48.45 -15.74
C PRO A 148 29.72 47.60 -15.25
N ASN A 149 28.63 47.56 -16.02
CA ASN A 149 27.38 46.83 -15.73
C ASN A 149 26.84 46.97 -14.29
N GLU A 150 27.02 48.13 -13.65
CA GLU A 150 26.64 48.34 -12.24
C GLU A 150 27.24 47.27 -11.28
N CYS A 151 28.43 46.76 -11.63
CA CYS A 151 29.09 45.66 -10.94
C CYS A 151 28.22 44.38 -10.85
N SER A 152 27.33 44.19 -11.82
CA SER A 152 26.43 43.04 -11.97
C SER A 152 25.63 42.71 -10.71
N ASP A 153 25.40 43.70 -9.83
CA ASP A 153 24.86 43.57 -8.46
C ASP A 153 25.69 42.67 -7.50
N GLN A 154 26.89 42.27 -7.91
CA GLN A 154 27.80 41.39 -7.17
C GLN A 154 29.07 42.10 -6.67
N GLY A 155 29.06 43.44 -6.68
CA GLY A 155 30.16 44.26 -6.17
C GLY A 155 29.73 45.65 -5.75
N ARG A 156 30.68 46.43 -5.24
CA ARG A 156 30.51 47.85 -4.91
C ARG A 156 31.25 48.70 -5.93
N CYS A 157 30.55 49.64 -6.55
CA CYS A 157 31.17 50.64 -7.40
C CYS A 157 31.92 51.66 -6.55
N LYS A 158 33.21 51.84 -6.82
CA LYS A 158 34.04 52.88 -6.18
C LYS A 158 34.99 53.47 -7.21
N ASP A 159 34.90 54.78 -7.43
CA ASP A 159 35.76 55.54 -8.36
C ASP A 159 35.81 54.92 -9.78
N GLY A 160 34.65 54.53 -10.32
CA GLY A 160 34.52 53.90 -11.64
C GLY A 160 35.01 52.45 -11.74
N LYS A 161 35.41 51.81 -10.63
CA LYS A 161 35.87 50.42 -10.58
C LYS A 161 35.01 49.56 -9.65
N CYS A 162 34.70 48.34 -10.08
CA CYS A 162 33.98 47.38 -9.26
C CYS A 162 34.88 46.68 -8.25
N ILE A 163 34.50 46.76 -6.98
CA ILE A 163 35.08 45.99 -5.88
C ILE A 163 34.12 44.82 -5.60
N CYS A 164 34.47 43.63 -6.06
CA CYS A 164 33.59 42.46 -6.01
C CYS A 164 33.41 41.92 -4.59
N PHE A 165 32.21 41.38 -4.33
CA PHE A 165 31.95 40.62 -3.12
C PHE A 165 32.72 39.29 -3.15
N PRO A 166 33.05 38.71 -1.97
CA PRO A 166 33.71 37.41 -1.90
C PRO A 166 32.96 36.35 -2.71
N GLY A 167 33.66 35.61 -3.58
CA GLY A 167 33.03 34.67 -4.51
C GLY A 167 32.89 35.18 -5.95
N PHE A 168 33.17 36.47 -6.20
CA PHE A 168 33.01 37.12 -7.50
C PHE A 168 34.28 37.86 -7.94
N SER A 169 34.51 37.95 -9.24
CA SER A 169 35.65 38.59 -9.90
C SER A 169 35.27 39.15 -11.28
N GLY A 170 36.24 39.74 -11.96
CA GLY A 170 36.02 40.39 -13.25
C GLY A 170 35.85 41.92 -13.10
N ALA A 171 35.86 42.62 -14.22
CA ALA A 171 35.80 44.09 -14.25
C ALA A 171 34.44 44.66 -13.77
N ASP A 172 33.38 43.86 -13.90
CA ASP A 172 32.01 44.12 -13.47
C ASP A 172 31.49 43.09 -12.46
N CYS A 173 32.37 42.29 -11.85
CA CYS A 173 32.00 41.24 -10.89
C CYS A 173 31.06 40.15 -11.41
N SER A 174 30.93 40.00 -12.73
CA SER A 174 30.10 38.97 -13.35
C SER A 174 30.69 37.56 -13.28
N GLU A 175 32.00 37.44 -13.04
CA GLU A 175 32.67 36.14 -12.94
C GLU A 175 32.58 35.61 -11.51
N SER A 176 32.43 34.30 -11.33
CA SER A 176 32.49 33.67 -10.02
C SER A 176 33.92 33.22 -9.72
N SER A 177 34.55 33.87 -8.74
CA SER A 177 35.87 33.48 -8.21
C SER A 177 35.69 32.67 -6.93
N CYS A 178 35.80 31.34 -7.01
CA CYS A 178 35.81 30.48 -5.83
C CYS A 178 37.00 30.83 -4.91
N PRO A 179 36.77 31.19 -3.63
CA PRO A 179 37.84 31.29 -2.65
C PRO A 179 38.13 29.89 -2.13
N GLY A 180 38.96 29.15 -2.86
CA GLY A 180 39.38 27.80 -2.50
C GLY A 180 39.92 27.07 -3.71
N ASN A 181 41.20 26.70 -3.63
CA ASN A 181 41.93 25.90 -4.61
C ASN A 181 41.21 24.56 -4.89
N CYS A 182 40.22 24.56 -5.78
CA CYS A 182 39.65 23.33 -6.34
C CYS A 182 40.63 22.82 -7.40
N ASN A 183 41.49 21.91 -6.96
CA ASN A 183 42.55 21.22 -7.71
C ASN A 183 42.29 21.18 -9.24
N ASN A 184 42.99 22.05 -9.97
CA ASN A 184 43.24 22.04 -11.42
C ASN A 184 42.41 21.05 -12.26
N ASN A 185 41.14 21.37 -12.57
CA ASN A 185 40.59 21.28 -13.92
C ASN A 185 39.12 21.77 -14.02
N GLY A 186 38.89 22.78 -14.85
CA GLY A 186 37.72 22.92 -15.73
C GLY A 186 36.32 23.13 -15.12
N SER A 187 35.95 24.40 -15.00
CA SER A 187 34.61 25.01 -15.20
C SER A 187 33.34 24.12 -15.21
N GLY A 188 32.47 24.32 -14.22
CA GLY A 188 31.02 24.04 -14.35
C GLY A 188 30.32 23.67 -13.04
N PHE A 189 29.67 24.66 -12.40
CA PHE A 189 28.60 24.53 -11.40
C PHE A 189 28.68 23.37 -10.39
N ALA A 190 29.50 23.52 -9.35
CA ALA A 190 29.30 22.77 -8.12
C ALA A 190 28.22 23.47 -7.27
N ARG A 191 27.03 22.84 -7.19
CA ARG A 191 26.21 22.93 -5.97
C ARG A 191 27.06 22.48 -4.76
N PRO A 192 26.65 22.73 -3.50
CA PRO A 192 27.43 22.34 -2.31
C PRO A 192 27.84 20.85 -2.22
N ASP A 193 27.39 19.98 -3.12
CA ASP A 193 27.48 18.52 -3.03
C ASP A 193 28.32 17.85 -4.13
N CYS A 194 29.27 18.55 -4.77
CA CYS A 194 30.16 17.88 -5.73
C CYS A 194 31.43 17.35 -5.07
N ALA A 195 31.52 16.01 -4.98
CA ALA A 195 32.69 15.18 -4.72
C ALA A 195 32.89 14.58 -3.31
N THR A 196 31.82 14.29 -2.59
CA THR A 196 31.80 13.05 -1.79
C THR A 196 30.79 12.13 -2.44
N GLN A 197 31.28 11.03 -3.00
CA GLN A 197 30.43 9.92 -3.42
C GLN A 197 29.90 9.22 -2.17
N THR A 198 29.08 9.94 -1.39
CA THR A 198 28.60 9.51 -0.08
C THR A 198 27.51 8.50 -0.31
N CYS A 199 27.70 7.31 0.23
CA CYS A 199 26.67 6.30 0.15
C CYS A 199 25.46 6.68 1.01
N PRO A 200 24.24 6.37 0.55
CA PRO A 200 23.02 6.58 1.32
C PRO A 200 23.16 5.97 2.73
N LYS A 201 22.98 6.81 3.76
CA LYS A 201 23.12 6.48 5.19
C LYS A 201 24.37 5.65 5.55
N ASP A 202 25.49 5.84 4.85
CA ASP A 202 26.71 5.04 5.06
C ASP A 202 26.44 3.51 4.97
N CYS A 203 25.55 3.13 4.04
CA CYS A 203 25.08 1.76 3.86
C CYS A 203 24.54 1.12 5.14
N SER A 204 23.98 1.94 6.05
CA SER A 204 23.48 1.57 7.37
C SER A 204 24.47 0.77 8.21
N LYS A 205 25.78 0.86 7.91
CA LYS A 205 26.85 -0.01 8.44
C LYS A 205 26.66 -1.51 8.17
N LYS A 206 25.82 -1.87 7.19
CA LYS A 206 25.48 -3.23 6.74
C LYS A 206 25.93 -3.50 5.29
N GLY A 207 26.87 -2.70 4.78
CA GLY A 207 27.38 -2.82 3.42
C GLY A 207 28.67 -2.05 3.21
N GLN A 208 29.25 -2.18 2.01
CA GLN A 208 30.43 -1.45 1.56
C GLN A 208 30.05 -0.37 0.56
N CYS A 209 30.59 0.83 0.74
CA CYS A 209 30.34 1.93 -0.19
C CYS A 209 31.29 1.86 -1.40
N MET A 210 30.72 1.62 -2.58
CA MET A 210 31.47 1.54 -3.84
C MET A 210 30.94 2.58 -4.83
N LYS A 211 31.72 3.65 -5.07
CA LYS A 211 31.37 4.72 -6.02
C LYS A 211 29.95 5.29 -5.78
N GLY A 212 29.58 5.56 -4.52
CA GLY A 212 28.28 6.12 -4.13
C GLY A 212 27.11 5.14 -4.18
N ARG A 213 27.38 3.85 -4.36
CA ARG A 213 26.39 2.77 -4.29
C ARG A 213 26.77 1.79 -3.18
N CYS A 214 25.78 1.38 -2.40
CA CYS A 214 25.97 0.37 -1.37
C CYS A 214 25.99 -1.04 -1.96
N VAL A 215 27.02 -1.79 -1.58
CA VAL A 215 27.12 -3.24 -1.80
C VAL A 215 26.80 -3.91 -0.46
N CYS A 216 25.60 -4.46 -0.33
CA CYS A 216 25.11 -4.99 0.94
C CYS A 216 25.78 -6.31 1.34
N GLN A 217 25.95 -6.50 2.65
CA GLN A 217 26.33 -7.79 3.23
C GLN A 217 25.22 -8.83 3.01
N ASP A 218 25.55 -10.11 3.16
CA ASP A 218 24.56 -11.18 3.03
C ASP A 218 23.40 -11.00 4.02
N GLY A 219 22.19 -11.28 3.55
CA GLY A 219 20.95 -11.02 4.28
C GLY A 219 20.39 -9.61 4.14
N PHE A 220 21.16 -8.61 3.69
CA PHE A 220 20.71 -7.22 3.53
C PHE A 220 20.46 -6.84 2.06
N THR A 221 19.56 -5.87 1.86
CA THR A 221 19.14 -5.31 0.57
C THR A 221 18.69 -3.85 0.73
N GLY A 222 18.33 -3.21 -0.39
CA GLY A 222 17.93 -1.81 -0.44
C GLY A 222 19.07 -0.85 -0.78
N GLN A 223 18.74 0.42 -0.99
CA GLN A 223 19.69 1.44 -1.48
C GLN A 223 20.75 1.79 -0.42
N ASP A 224 20.41 1.64 0.85
CA ASP A 224 21.24 1.90 2.03
C ASP A 224 21.48 0.63 2.87
N CYS A 225 21.18 -0.57 2.36
CA CYS A 225 21.29 -1.85 3.08
C CYS A 225 20.52 -1.95 4.40
N SER A 226 19.46 -1.16 4.58
CA SER A 226 18.64 -1.17 5.80
C SER A 226 17.56 -2.27 5.81
N LEU A 227 17.27 -2.90 4.66
CA LEU A 227 16.20 -3.88 4.53
C LEU A 227 16.78 -5.30 4.54
N CYS A 228 16.08 -6.26 5.14
CA CYS A 228 16.42 -7.67 4.93
C CYS A 228 16.02 -8.14 3.53
N LYS A 229 16.80 -9.06 2.96
CA LYS A 229 16.43 -9.83 1.78
C LYS A 229 15.11 -10.57 2.02
N GLU A 230 14.40 -10.88 0.94
CA GLU A 230 13.14 -11.62 1.00
C GLU A 230 13.31 -12.97 1.72
N GLY A 231 12.37 -13.31 2.61
CA GLY A 231 12.46 -14.52 3.43
C GLY A 231 13.43 -14.45 4.61
N MET A 232 13.96 -13.26 4.96
CA MET A 232 14.79 -13.06 6.16
C MET A 232 14.26 -11.96 7.07
N THR A 233 14.45 -12.14 8.38
CA THR A 233 14.03 -11.21 9.43
C THR A 233 15.04 -11.14 10.59
N GLY A 234 14.74 -10.31 11.59
CA GLY A 234 15.56 -10.08 12.77
C GLY A 234 16.48 -8.86 12.65
N PRO A 235 17.11 -8.42 13.76
CA PRO A 235 17.94 -7.20 13.81
C PRO A 235 19.19 -7.27 12.91
N ASN A 236 19.62 -8.49 12.55
CA ASN A 236 20.75 -8.73 11.66
C ASN A 236 20.38 -9.47 10.36
N CYS A 237 19.08 -9.64 10.06
CA CYS A 237 18.62 -10.35 8.86
C CYS A 237 19.23 -11.75 8.69
N ASP A 238 19.47 -12.45 9.80
CA ASP A 238 20.08 -13.78 9.89
C ASP A 238 19.05 -14.90 10.13
N THR A 239 17.81 -14.51 10.46
CA THR A 239 16.73 -15.45 10.74
C THR A 239 15.93 -15.71 9.47
N VAL A 240 15.95 -16.95 8.99
CA VAL A 240 15.14 -17.38 7.84
C VAL A 240 13.68 -17.49 8.26
N MET A 241 12.80 -16.85 7.50
CA MET A 241 11.34 -16.90 7.69
C MET A 241 10.78 -18.22 7.13
N SER A 242 11.12 -19.31 7.79
CA SER A 242 10.69 -20.66 7.39
C SER A 242 9.19 -20.87 7.61
N GLY A 243 8.59 -21.73 6.80
CA GLY A 243 7.20 -22.16 6.99
C GLY A 243 7.05 -23.11 8.18
N VAL A 244 5.80 -23.44 8.50
CA VAL A 244 5.49 -24.42 9.55
C VAL A 244 5.89 -25.83 9.09
N SER A 245 6.19 -26.72 10.04
CA SER A 245 6.54 -28.11 9.74
C SER A 245 5.47 -29.08 10.26
N GLN A 246 5.46 -30.31 9.75
CA GLN A 246 4.49 -31.34 10.16
C GLN A 246 3.02 -30.90 10.04
N LEU A 247 2.72 -30.03 9.07
CA LEU A 247 1.36 -29.58 8.80
C LEU A 247 0.48 -30.77 8.39
N SER A 248 -0.50 -31.09 9.22
CA SER A 248 -1.32 -32.29 9.08
C SER A 248 -2.81 -31.99 9.35
N PRO A 249 -3.71 -32.40 8.44
CA PRO A 249 -5.14 -32.34 8.65
C PRO A 249 -5.63 -33.54 9.49
N GLN A 250 -6.43 -33.25 10.51
CA GLN A 250 -7.01 -34.20 11.46
C GLN A 250 -8.51 -33.93 11.66
N ASN A 251 -9.24 -34.91 12.18
CA ASN A 251 -10.66 -34.78 12.54
C ASN A 251 -11.53 -34.17 11.42
N ILE A 252 -11.31 -34.60 10.18
CA ILE A 252 -12.03 -34.09 9.01
C ILE A 252 -13.50 -34.51 9.09
N SER A 253 -14.40 -33.55 8.85
CA SER A 253 -15.85 -33.75 8.75
C SER A 253 -16.34 -33.37 7.36
N GLU A 254 -17.66 -33.35 7.21
CA GLU A 254 -18.35 -32.86 6.02
C GLU A 254 -18.13 -31.35 5.80
N THR A 255 -17.89 -30.58 6.87
CA THR A 255 -17.81 -29.11 6.78
C THR A 255 -16.66 -28.51 7.58
N SER A 256 -15.79 -29.34 8.15
CA SER A 256 -14.72 -28.88 9.03
C SER A 256 -13.46 -29.73 8.95
N VAL A 257 -12.33 -29.14 9.36
CA VAL A 257 -11.04 -29.82 9.52
C VAL A 257 -10.30 -29.21 10.70
N THR A 258 -9.53 -30.02 11.43
CA THR A 258 -8.56 -29.54 12.43
C THR A 258 -7.16 -29.67 11.85
N LEU A 259 -6.50 -28.55 11.59
CA LEU A 259 -5.10 -28.51 11.19
C LEU A 259 -4.22 -28.48 12.42
N VAL A 260 -3.13 -29.25 12.39
CA VAL A 260 -2.10 -29.27 13.43
C VAL A 260 -0.74 -29.10 12.76
N TRP A 261 0.13 -28.29 13.35
CA TRP A 261 1.47 -28.03 12.81
C TRP A 261 2.48 -27.74 13.94
N THR A 262 3.76 -27.84 13.59
CA THR A 262 4.89 -27.49 14.45
C THR A 262 5.44 -26.13 14.04
N PRO A 263 5.45 -25.12 14.94
CA PRO A 263 6.00 -23.80 14.67
C PRO A 263 7.49 -23.85 14.32
N PRO A 264 7.97 -22.95 13.44
CA PRO A 264 9.39 -22.80 13.15
C PRO A 264 10.12 -22.02 14.26
N SER A 265 11.45 -21.92 14.15
CA SER A 265 12.27 -21.16 15.09
C SER A 265 12.02 -19.65 15.05
N VAL A 266 11.51 -19.13 13.94
CA VAL A 266 11.09 -17.73 13.81
C VAL A 266 9.78 -17.52 14.57
N GLN A 267 9.71 -16.46 15.36
CA GLN A 267 8.49 -16.07 16.06
C GLN A 267 7.64 -15.22 15.14
N TYR A 268 6.54 -15.78 14.65
CA TYR A 268 5.57 -15.04 13.87
C TYR A 268 4.60 -14.30 14.79
N ASP A 269 4.11 -13.13 14.35
CA ASP A 269 3.05 -12.39 15.05
C ASP A 269 1.70 -13.05 14.79
N ARG A 270 1.51 -13.55 13.56
CA ARG A 270 0.27 -14.20 13.11
C ARG A 270 0.54 -15.23 12.01
N TYR A 271 -0.35 -16.21 11.89
CA TYR A 271 -0.43 -17.10 10.73
C TYR A 271 -1.63 -16.75 9.86
N HIS A 272 -1.43 -16.81 8.56
CA HIS A 272 -2.46 -16.66 7.53
C HIS A 272 -2.71 -18.04 6.92
N LEU A 273 -3.92 -18.56 7.12
CA LEU A 273 -4.35 -19.83 6.55
C LEU A 273 -5.30 -19.55 5.39
N THR A 274 -5.05 -20.17 4.23
CA THR A 274 -5.90 -20.03 3.06
C THR A 274 -6.32 -21.42 2.58
N PHE A 275 -7.63 -21.67 2.58
CA PHE A 275 -8.26 -22.89 2.11
C PHE A 275 -8.77 -22.68 0.69
N THR A 276 -8.16 -23.37 -0.26
CA THR A 276 -8.50 -23.28 -1.68
C THR A 276 -9.18 -24.58 -2.11
N SER A 277 -10.42 -24.46 -2.58
CA SER A 277 -11.17 -25.58 -3.17
C SER A 277 -10.65 -25.85 -4.58
N GLN A 278 -10.48 -27.12 -4.97
CA GLN A 278 -10.16 -27.48 -6.36
C GLN A 278 -11.31 -27.24 -7.35
N LYS A 279 -12.54 -26.99 -6.89
CA LYS A 279 -13.64 -26.60 -7.78
C LYS A 279 -13.43 -25.19 -8.30
N GLU A 280 -13.34 -25.08 -9.62
CA GLU A 280 -13.25 -23.81 -10.32
C GLU A 280 -14.45 -22.91 -9.94
N HIS A 281 -14.18 -21.64 -9.63
CA HIS A 281 -15.13 -20.58 -9.19
C HIS A 281 -15.46 -20.48 -7.69
N GLN A 282 -14.86 -21.29 -6.81
CA GLN A 282 -15.04 -21.09 -5.36
C GLN A 282 -13.93 -20.19 -4.79
N GLN A 283 -14.31 -19.09 -4.14
CA GLN A 283 -13.35 -18.16 -3.53
C GLN A 283 -12.59 -18.86 -2.38
N PRO A 284 -11.27 -18.67 -2.27
CA PRO A 284 -10.51 -19.17 -1.13
C PRO A 284 -11.03 -18.59 0.19
N VAL A 285 -11.10 -19.44 1.22
CA VAL A 285 -11.43 -19.02 2.58
C VAL A 285 -10.12 -18.69 3.28
N SER A 286 -9.96 -17.46 3.76
CA SER A 286 -8.75 -17.04 4.48
C SER A 286 -9.05 -16.72 5.94
N VAL A 287 -8.20 -17.20 6.84
CA VAL A 287 -8.28 -16.98 8.28
C VAL A 287 -6.94 -16.51 8.81
N GLN A 288 -6.96 -15.55 9.74
CA GLN A 288 -5.79 -15.09 10.46
C GLN A 288 -5.88 -15.54 11.91
N VAL A 289 -4.78 -16.08 12.42
CA VAL A 289 -4.68 -16.60 13.78
C VAL A 289 -3.39 -16.13 14.42
N ASP A 290 -3.33 -16.17 15.75
CA ASP A 290 -2.15 -15.79 16.52
C ASP A 290 -0.94 -16.68 16.18
N GLY A 291 0.26 -16.11 16.15
CA GLY A 291 1.50 -16.83 15.81
C GLY A 291 1.96 -17.87 16.84
N SER A 292 1.37 -17.87 18.04
CA SER A 292 1.61 -18.89 19.07
C SER A 292 0.81 -20.18 18.87
N LEU A 293 -0.20 -20.16 17.99
CA LEU A 293 -1.07 -21.32 17.77
C LEU A 293 -0.37 -22.42 16.97
N THR A 294 -0.65 -23.66 17.36
CA THR A 294 -0.15 -24.89 16.72
C THR A 294 -1.26 -25.75 16.13
N ALA A 295 -2.53 -25.35 16.33
CA ALA A 295 -3.68 -26.01 15.78
C ALA A 295 -4.84 -25.04 15.53
N LEU A 296 -5.65 -25.33 14.52
CA LEU A 296 -6.86 -24.58 14.18
C LEU A 296 -7.94 -25.52 13.67
N THR A 297 -9.17 -25.38 14.17
CA THR A 297 -10.35 -26.00 13.57
C THR A 297 -11.07 -25.01 12.66
N GLN A 298 -11.06 -25.28 11.36
CA GLN A 298 -11.83 -24.54 10.36
C GLN A 298 -13.20 -25.19 10.16
N THR A 299 -14.26 -24.39 10.17
CA THR A 299 -15.64 -24.83 9.89
C THR A 299 -16.22 -24.11 8.68
N GLY A 300 -17.35 -24.57 8.16
CA GLY A 300 -18.04 -23.93 7.03
C GLY A 300 -17.42 -24.26 5.66
N LEU A 301 -16.70 -25.37 5.55
CA LEU A 301 -16.23 -25.90 4.28
C LEU A 301 -17.37 -26.61 3.54
N ALA A 302 -17.28 -26.67 2.21
CA ALA A 302 -18.23 -27.41 1.39
C ALA A 302 -17.92 -28.91 1.45
N ALA A 303 -18.96 -29.73 1.56
CA ALA A 303 -18.82 -31.18 1.71
C ALA A 303 -18.42 -31.88 0.41
N GLY A 304 -17.69 -32.99 0.54
CA GLY A 304 -17.25 -33.82 -0.58
C GLY A 304 -16.28 -33.12 -1.54
N GLN A 305 -15.50 -32.17 -1.03
CA GLN A 305 -14.57 -31.36 -1.79
C GLN A 305 -13.12 -31.55 -1.31
N GLU A 306 -12.21 -31.58 -2.27
CA GLU A 306 -10.76 -31.54 -2.05
C GLU A 306 -10.27 -30.09 -1.87
N TYR A 307 -9.53 -29.86 -0.80
CA TYR A 307 -9.00 -28.57 -0.41
C TYR A 307 -7.47 -28.66 -0.32
N THR A 308 -6.81 -27.66 -0.89
CA THR A 308 -5.42 -27.34 -0.58
C THR A 308 -5.42 -26.23 0.45
N VAL A 309 -4.83 -26.47 1.62
CA VAL A 309 -4.61 -25.42 2.62
C VAL A 309 -3.18 -24.95 2.58
N THR A 310 -3.00 -23.63 2.62
CA THR A 310 -1.70 -22.97 2.69
C THR A 310 -1.60 -22.17 4.00
N VAL A 311 -0.52 -22.37 4.75
CA VAL A 311 -0.19 -21.68 5.99
C VAL A 311 1.03 -20.81 5.75
N THR A 312 0.91 -19.52 6.01
CA THR A 312 1.98 -18.54 5.83
C THR A 312 2.11 -17.70 7.11
N GLY A 313 3.31 -17.70 7.71
CA GLY A 313 3.59 -16.85 8.87
C GLY A 313 3.88 -15.40 8.47
N GLU A 314 3.47 -14.44 9.30
CA GLU A 314 3.76 -13.03 9.10
C GLU A 314 4.40 -12.42 10.36
N THR A 315 5.49 -11.68 10.17
CA THR A 315 6.15 -10.89 11.22
C THR A 315 6.79 -9.64 10.60
N ASP A 316 6.79 -8.52 11.32
CA ASP A 316 7.29 -7.22 10.82
C ASP A 316 6.68 -6.81 9.47
N GLY A 317 5.41 -7.19 9.22
CA GLY A 317 4.71 -6.94 7.96
C GLY A 317 5.24 -7.73 6.75
N LYS A 318 6.12 -8.71 6.98
CA LYS A 318 6.67 -9.61 5.95
C LYS A 318 6.11 -11.00 6.10
N LYS A 319 5.79 -11.62 4.96
CA LYS A 319 5.33 -13.01 4.90
C LYS A 319 6.52 -13.95 4.74
N GLY A 320 6.50 -15.03 5.50
CA GLY A 320 7.50 -16.09 5.41
C GLY A 320 7.20 -17.08 4.29
N ALA A 321 7.95 -18.18 4.28
CA ALA A 321 7.71 -19.28 3.38
C ALA A 321 6.37 -19.96 3.67
N GLU A 322 5.69 -20.35 2.59
CA GLU A 322 4.38 -20.99 2.67
C GLU A 322 4.53 -22.49 2.92
N SER A 323 3.58 -23.08 3.62
CA SER A 323 3.50 -24.52 3.84
C SER A 323 2.11 -25.01 3.48
N SER A 324 2.02 -26.07 2.67
CA SER A 324 0.74 -26.55 2.17
C SER A 324 0.52 -28.03 2.48
N THR A 325 -0.76 -28.39 2.58
CA THR A 325 -1.22 -29.77 2.66
C THR A 325 -2.60 -29.89 2.01
N GLU A 326 -3.01 -31.10 1.69
CA GLU A 326 -4.26 -31.38 0.98
C GLU A 326 -5.13 -32.32 1.81
N PHE A 327 -6.44 -32.10 1.74
CA PHE A 327 -7.43 -32.98 2.37
C PHE A 327 -8.76 -32.93 1.65
N THR A 328 -9.55 -33.99 1.80
CA THR A 328 -10.89 -34.08 1.22
C THR A 328 -11.92 -34.14 2.32
N THR A 329 -12.84 -33.18 2.33
CA THR A 329 -13.99 -33.17 3.24
C THR A 329 -14.91 -34.36 2.97
N LEU A 330 -15.57 -34.86 4.01
CA LEU A 330 -16.48 -36.00 3.86
C LEU A 330 -17.74 -35.60 3.09
N ILE A 331 -18.38 -36.58 2.45
CA ILE A 331 -19.71 -36.38 1.86
C ILE A 331 -20.79 -36.42 2.96
N PRO A 332 -21.89 -35.67 2.81
CA PRO A 332 -22.97 -35.67 3.79
C PRO A 332 -23.63 -37.06 3.86
N GLY A 333 -23.65 -37.63 5.06
CA GLY A 333 -24.27 -38.93 5.34
C GLY A 333 -25.76 -38.84 5.67
N PRO A 334 -26.44 -39.99 5.70
CA PRO A 334 -27.80 -40.08 6.21
C PRO A 334 -27.81 -39.80 7.72
N THR A 335 -28.89 -39.21 8.21
CA THR A 335 -29.07 -38.89 9.63
C THR A 335 -30.33 -39.55 10.17
N ASN A 336 -30.51 -39.57 11.49
CA ASN A 336 -31.73 -40.07 12.14
C ASN A 336 -32.16 -41.50 11.72
N LEU A 337 -31.18 -42.40 11.54
CA LEU A 337 -31.43 -43.82 11.28
C LEU A 337 -32.13 -44.44 12.49
N LYS A 338 -33.30 -45.04 12.26
CA LYS A 338 -34.12 -45.67 13.30
C LYS A 338 -34.80 -46.93 12.78
N VAL A 339 -35.06 -47.87 13.68
CA VAL A 339 -35.88 -49.04 13.41
C VAL A 339 -37.35 -48.65 13.60
N VAL A 340 -38.16 -48.78 12.55
CA VAL A 340 -39.58 -48.37 12.58
C VAL A 340 -40.54 -49.54 12.70
N LYS A 341 -40.10 -50.75 12.31
CA LYS A 341 -40.91 -51.96 12.42
C LYS A 341 -40.02 -53.19 12.59
N THR A 342 -40.39 -54.08 13.49
CA THR A 342 -39.74 -55.38 13.68
C THR A 342 -40.75 -56.51 13.60
N THR A 343 -40.27 -57.68 13.22
CA THR A 343 -40.97 -58.97 13.24
C THR A 343 -40.00 -60.00 13.81
N SER A 344 -40.38 -61.28 13.90
CA SER A 344 -39.47 -62.34 14.34
C SER A 344 -38.29 -62.59 13.38
N THR A 345 -38.38 -62.20 12.10
CA THR A 345 -37.34 -62.49 11.08
C THR A 345 -36.99 -61.34 10.14
N SER A 346 -37.52 -60.15 10.39
CA SER A 346 -37.27 -58.97 9.58
C SER A 346 -37.39 -57.68 10.39
N ALA A 347 -36.68 -56.65 9.93
CA ALA A 347 -36.74 -55.30 10.45
C ALA A 347 -36.89 -54.29 9.30
N VAL A 348 -37.57 -53.18 9.54
CA VAL A 348 -37.61 -52.03 8.64
C VAL A 348 -36.92 -50.89 9.33
N VAL A 349 -35.93 -50.31 8.64
CA VAL A 349 -35.24 -49.11 9.09
C VAL A 349 -35.62 -47.93 8.21
N GLN A 350 -35.61 -46.74 8.79
CA GLN A 350 -35.87 -45.47 8.12
C GLN A 350 -34.84 -44.43 8.57
N TRP A 351 -34.45 -43.52 7.67
CA TRP A 351 -33.47 -42.47 7.91
C TRP A 351 -33.85 -41.18 7.19
N GLU A 352 -33.19 -40.07 7.53
CA GLU A 352 -33.23 -38.82 6.79
C GLU A 352 -32.19 -38.81 5.68
N LYS A 353 -32.61 -38.40 4.49
CA LYS A 353 -31.77 -38.41 3.28
C LYS A 353 -30.58 -37.46 3.43
N SER A 354 -29.44 -37.85 2.88
CA SER A 354 -28.27 -36.99 2.72
C SER A 354 -28.64 -35.69 1.98
N GLN A 355 -28.17 -34.55 2.48
CA GLN A 355 -28.38 -33.22 1.88
C GLN A 355 -27.49 -32.97 0.64
N GLY A 356 -26.76 -33.99 0.16
CA GLY A 356 -25.87 -33.90 -0.99
C GLY A 356 -26.15 -34.97 -2.03
N GLU A 357 -25.58 -34.79 -3.21
CA GLU A 357 -25.64 -35.75 -4.29
C GLU A 357 -24.78 -36.97 -3.96
N ILE A 358 -25.43 -38.06 -3.59
CA ILE A 358 -24.81 -39.38 -3.37
C ILE A 358 -25.23 -40.33 -4.49
N ASP A 359 -24.43 -41.35 -4.75
CA ASP A 359 -24.75 -42.34 -5.78
C ASP A 359 -25.65 -43.46 -5.23
N ARG A 360 -25.42 -43.84 -3.96
CA ARG A 360 -26.12 -44.93 -3.26
C ARG A 360 -25.88 -44.86 -1.75
N TYR A 361 -26.72 -45.58 -1.00
CA TYR A 361 -26.39 -45.98 0.37
C TYR A 361 -25.93 -47.43 0.40
N HIS A 362 -25.03 -47.73 1.33
CA HIS A 362 -24.60 -49.08 1.66
C HIS A 362 -24.99 -49.36 3.11
N LEU A 363 -25.82 -50.39 3.31
CA LEU A 363 -26.32 -50.81 4.61
C LEU A 363 -25.70 -52.16 4.98
N SER A 364 -25.07 -52.21 6.15
CA SER A 364 -24.45 -53.41 6.71
C SER A 364 -25.16 -53.79 8.00
N VAL A 365 -25.59 -55.05 8.10
CA VAL A 365 -26.27 -55.61 9.27
C VAL A 365 -25.31 -56.59 9.94
N ILE A 366 -24.76 -56.17 11.07
CA ILE A 366 -23.71 -56.86 11.80
C ILE A 366 -24.34 -57.53 13.03
N PRO A 367 -24.34 -58.86 13.14
CA PRO A 367 -24.83 -59.55 14.32
C PRO A 367 -23.86 -59.34 15.50
N SER A 368 -24.36 -58.87 16.65
CA SER A 368 -23.50 -58.45 17.79
C SER A 368 -22.77 -59.60 18.50
N GLY A 369 -22.96 -60.85 18.05
CA GLY A 369 -22.32 -62.06 18.59
C GLY A 369 -21.12 -62.60 17.80
N GLY A 370 -20.64 -61.89 16.77
CA GLY A 370 -19.37 -62.17 16.05
C GLY A 370 -19.27 -63.47 15.24
N ALA A 371 -20.18 -64.44 15.45
CA ALA A 371 -20.14 -65.75 14.80
C ALA A 371 -20.87 -65.81 13.45
N ARG A 372 -21.65 -64.77 13.09
CA ARG A 372 -22.47 -64.75 11.87
C ARG A 372 -21.94 -63.79 10.82
N LYS A 373 -22.23 -64.15 9.56
CA LYS A 373 -21.88 -63.34 8.39
C LYS A 373 -22.69 -62.05 8.39
N THR A 374 -22.00 -60.92 8.23
CA THR A 374 -22.61 -59.62 7.97
C THR A 374 -23.45 -59.66 6.69
N GLN A 375 -24.68 -59.16 6.76
CA GLN A 375 -25.53 -58.98 5.59
C GLN A 375 -25.33 -57.57 5.04
N GLU A 376 -25.08 -57.45 3.75
CA GLU A 376 -24.84 -56.16 3.08
C GLU A 376 -25.95 -55.90 2.04
N MET A 377 -26.40 -54.65 1.96
CA MET A 377 -27.46 -54.22 1.05
C MET A 377 -27.06 -52.89 0.40
N THR A 378 -27.14 -52.83 -0.92
CA THR A 378 -26.95 -51.58 -1.67
C THR A 378 -28.31 -50.96 -1.97
N ILE A 379 -28.53 -49.75 -1.48
CA ILE A 379 -29.80 -49.04 -1.59
C ILE A 379 -29.62 -47.86 -2.58
N PRO A 380 -30.46 -47.73 -3.62
CA PRO A 380 -30.37 -46.62 -4.55
C PRO A 380 -30.52 -45.24 -3.89
N MET A 381 -29.93 -44.21 -4.50
CA MET A 381 -30.19 -42.83 -4.11
C MET A 381 -31.69 -42.50 -4.16
N GLY A 382 -32.17 -41.69 -3.22
CA GLY A 382 -33.57 -41.24 -3.14
C GLY A 382 -34.47 -42.09 -2.25
N GLN A 383 -34.06 -43.29 -1.83
CA GLN A 383 -34.74 -44.02 -0.76
C GLN A 383 -34.36 -43.49 0.62
N ASP A 384 -35.29 -43.65 1.56
CA ASP A 384 -35.17 -43.27 2.98
C ASP A 384 -35.52 -44.43 3.92
N SER A 385 -35.82 -45.61 3.37
CA SER A 385 -36.15 -46.81 4.14
C SER A 385 -35.63 -48.07 3.47
N ALA A 386 -35.36 -49.09 4.29
CA ALA A 386 -34.92 -50.41 3.82
C ALA A 386 -35.56 -51.50 4.64
N HIS A 387 -35.92 -52.60 3.97
CA HIS A 387 -36.47 -53.79 4.59
C HIS A 387 -35.40 -54.87 4.66
N ILE A 388 -35.02 -55.23 5.89
CA ILE A 388 -33.99 -56.22 6.21
C ILE A 388 -34.72 -57.53 6.52
N GLN A 389 -34.37 -58.59 5.80
CA GLN A 389 -34.96 -59.93 5.95
C GLN A 389 -33.91 -60.93 6.40
N GLN A 390 -34.36 -62.13 6.80
CA GLN A 390 -33.51 -63.24 7.23
C GLN A 390 -32.78 -62.96 8.56
N LEU A 391 -33.45 -62.20 9.43
CA LEU A 391 -33.02 -62.03 10.81
C LEU A 391 -33.53 -63.17 11.69
N GLU A 392 -32.92 -63.34 12.85
CA GLU A 392 -33.38 -64.32 13.85
C GLU A 392 -33.94 -63.63 15.08
N ALA A 393 -35.03 -64.19 15.60
CA ALA A 393 -35.68 -63.68 16.80
C ALA A 393 -34.73 -63.71 18.01
N GLY A 394 -34.80 -62.68 18.85
CA GLY A 394 -34.06 -62.58 20.11
C GLY A 394 -32.56 -62.30 19.98
N HIS A 395 -32.06 -62.03 18.76
CA HIS A 395 -30.65 -61.69 18.53
C HIS A 395 -30.50 -60.21 18.20
N SER A 396 -29.47 -59.55 18.76
CA SER A 396 -29.19 -58.14 18.46
C SER A 396 -28.35 -57.99 17.18
N TYR A 397 -28.74 -57.00 16.38
CA TYR A 397 -28.05 -56.62 15.16
C TYR A 397 -27.73 -55.14 15.17
N ASP A 398 -26.48 -54.81 14.88
CA ASP A 398 -26.02 -53.45 14.65
C ASP A 398 -26.15 -53.14 13.15
N ILE A 399 -27.08 -52.24 12.84
CA ILE A 399 -27.39 -51.80 11.49
C ILE A 399 -26.61 -50.52 11.23
N VAL A 400 -25.64 -50.59 10.33
CA VAL A 400 -24.77 -49.48 9.94
C VAL A 400 -25.15 -49.02 8.54
N LEU A 401 -25.39 -47.73 8.36
CA LEU A 401 -25.72 -47.13 7.07
C LEU A 401 -24.67 -46.07 6.71
N VAL A 402 -24.16 -46.14 5.48
CA VAL A 402 -23.15 -45.22 4.93
C VAL A 402 -23.63 -44.71 3.58
N ALA A 403 -23.43 -43.43 3.27
CA ALA A 403 -23.60 -42.91 1.91
C ALA A 403 -22.29 -43.02 1.13
N GLU A 404 -22.40 -43.26 -0.18
CA GLU A 404 -21.26 -43.35 -1.09
C GLU A 404 -21.42 -42.43 -2.30
N LYS A 405 -20.32 -41.80 -2.71
CA LYS A 405 -20.21 -41.02 -3.95
C LYS A 405 -18.83 -41.27 -4.59
N GLY A 406 -18.80 -41.97 -5.73
CA GLY A 406 -17.55 -42.44 -6.33
C GLY A 406 -16.75 -43.29 -5.35
N THR A 407 -15.56 -42.83 -4.96
CA THR A 407 -14.69 -43.46 -3.95
C THR A 407 -14.87 -42.91 -2.53
N SER A 408 -15.65 -41.84 -2.37
CA SER A 408 -15.86 -41.16 -1.08
C SER A 408 -17.02 -41.79 -0.29
N ARG A 409 -16.87 -41.88 1.03
CA ARG A 409 -17.87 -42.42 1.96
C ARG A 409 -18.19 -41.40 3.06
N SER A 410 -19.45 -41.35 3.50
CA SER A 410 -19.85 -40.54 4.65
C SER A 410 -19.41 -41.19 5.97
N LYS A 411 -19.58 -40.47 7.09
CA LYS A 411 -19.58 -41.11 8.40
C LYS A 411 -20.71 -42.16 8.48
N PRO A 412 -20.45 -43.31 9.13
CA PRO A 412 -21.49 -44.31 9.36
C PRO A 412 -22.48 -43.81 10.42
N VAL A 413 -23.77 -44.07 10.18
CA VAL A 413 -24.81 -43.95 11.21
C VAL A 413 -25.26 -45.35 11.61
N THR A 414 -25.35 -45.61 12.92
CA THR A 414 -25.63 -46.94 13.46
C THR A 414 -26.90 -46.91 14.31
N THR A 415 -27.74 -47.92 14.15
CA THR A 415 -28.86 -48.24 15.07
C THR A 415 -28.83 -49.72 15.42
N GLN A 416 -29.40 -50.09 16.55
CA GLN A 416 -29.55 -51.50 16.91
C GLN A 416 -30.99 -51.98 16.67
N ALA A 417 -31.14 -53.25 16.26
CA ALA A 417 -32.43 -53.91 16.11
C ALA A 417 -32.41 -55.29 16.79
N VAL A 418 -33.48 -55.62 17.52
CA VAL A 418 -33.72 -56.96 18.07
C VAL A 418 -35.05 -57.47 17.50
N PRO A 419 -35.02 -58.43 16.55
CA PRO A 419 -36.23 -58.99 15.98
C PRO A 419 -37.00 -59.81 17.02
N GLY A 420 -38.33 -59.66 17.06
CA GLY A 420 -39.21 -60.48 17.90
C GLY A 420 -39.23 -60.15 19.39
N GLU A 421 -38.66 -59.02 19.81
CA GLU A 421 -38.91 -58.42 21.14
C GLU A 421 -40.30 -57.77 21.24
#